data_AF-C9LYP4-F1
#
_entry.id   AF-C9LYP4-F1
#
_cell.length_a   1.000
_cell.length_b   1.000
_cell.length_c   1.000
_cell.angle_alpha   90.00
_cell.angle_beta   90.00
_cell.angle_gamma   90.00
#
_symmetry.space_group_name_H-M   'P 1'
#
loop_
_entity.id
_entity.type
_entity.pdbx_description
1 polymer ?
#
loop_
_entity_poly.entity_id
_entity_poly.type
_entity_poly.pdbx_seq_one_letter_code
_entity_poly.pdbx_strand_id
1 'polypeptide(L)'
;MDVRKIRAERWKRMLTIVMLLTGDVQEARMVRAYLQENYSGEEYERILVYCGENAEAVTFLDQDPSAVLFDGRGAGIAASCNAALQYASGREILFSAAPYVLVPAALRSMKRAADGSGGVSLVVPMLQAPVGVDKAQELFKDQRLPYQDAEGMGLFAEELSANLDVSFVSAVLEFCVLAQRQVLLDMGGFSEEFHTTPFLMLDICLRFWQIERPCIVAHGAFVHRNELRLSYDQEDDENFTRKHGLKYPYSFNPRLDLLQMMDLQKPSLSVLEVGCACGVTLLTVRNANLGAKTYGIEFDEQAAAFARHFSVVEALDVETLDRPEWHEKFDYIILGDVIEHLREPQRAMTNLALLLKPGGCVLVSTPNVMHFSVFRMMLAGRWKYEEAGILDRTHLRFFTRTELLALLEAAGLEPQKVFESREETEHDQAFIAQLAALLATGVDPEELHAYQWKVVAKKR
;
A
#
# COMPACT_ATOMS: atom_id res chain seq x y z
N MET A 1 6.47 -36.97 -34.65
CA MET A 1 6.01 -36.10 -33.55
C MET A 1 5.29 -34.93 -34.21
N ASP A 2 3.98 -34.80 -33.99
CA ASP A 2 3.08 -34.02 -34.84
C ASP A 2 3.25 -32.49 -34.64
N VAL A 3 3.61 -31.77 -35.70
CA VAL A 3 3.85 -30.31 -35.71
C VAL A 3 2.60 -29.54 -35.22
N ARG A 4 1.39 -30.09 -35.40
CA ARG A 4 0.16 -29.49 -34.87
C ARG A 4 0.03 -29.63 -33.35
N LYS A 5 0.49 -30.75 -32.76
CA LYS A 5 0.60 -30.89 -31.29
C LYS A 5 1.64 -29.96 -30.71
N ILE A 6 2.79 -29.79 -31.37
CA ILE A 6 3.84 -28.86 -30.94
C ILE A 6 3.34 -27.41 -31.00
N ARG A 7 2.61 -27.01 -32.05
CA ARG A 7 1.97 -25.67 -32.12
C ARG A 7 0.88 -25.46 -31.08
N ALA A 8 0.03 -26.46 -30.84
CA ALA A 8 -1.01 -26.39 -29.81
C ALA A 8 -0.44 -26.39 -28.38
N GLU A 9 0.67 -27.08 -28.12
CA GLU A 9 1.40 -27.02 -26.84
C GLU A 9 2.20 -25.73 -26.69
N ARG A 10 2.72 -25.15 -27.79
CA ARG A 10 3.40 -23.85 -27.81
C ARG A 10 2.43 -22.71 -27.49
N TRP A 11 1.20 -22.73 -28.02
CA TRP A 11 0.16 -21.76 -27.66
C TRP A 11 -0.26 -21.84 -26.19
N LYS A 12 -0.29 -23.04 -25.59
CA LYS A 12 -0.55 -23.21 -24.15
C LYS A 12 0.55 -22.66 -23.22
N ARG A 13 1.72 -22.27 -23.76
CA ARG A 13 2.84 -21.68 -23.01
C ARG A 13 3.12 -20.21 -23.37
N MET A 14 2.32 -19.62 -24.27
CA MET A 14 2.48 -18.22 -24.65
C MET A 14 2.05 -17.30 -23.50
N LEU A 15 2.71 -16.15 -23.41
CA LEU A 15 2.35 -15.03 -22.55
C LEU A 15 1.59 -14.01 -23.40
N THR A 16 0.48 -13.50 -22.89
CA THR A 16 -0.22 -12.36 -23.51
C THR A 16 0.22 -11.07 -22.84
N ILE A 17 0.63 -10.08 -23.63
CA ILE A 17 0.89 -8.72 -23.18
C ILE A 17 -0.28 -7.86 -23.66
N VAL A 18 -1.04 -7.33 -22.72
CA VAL A 18 -2.10 -6.36 -22.97
C VAL A 18 -1.59 -4.98 -22.58
N MET A 19 -1.51 -4.09 -23.56
CA MET A 19 -1.09 -2.71 -23.36
C MET A 19 -2.28 -1.76 -23.49
N LEU A 20 -2.59 -1.05 -22.41
CA LEU A 20 -3.63 -0.02 -22.34
C LEU A 20 -3.06 1.34 -22.77
N LEU A 21 -3.80 2.03 -23.64
CA LEU A 21 -3.49 3.36 -24.13
C LEU A 21 -4.71 4.28 -23.99
N THR A 22 -4.46 5.53 -23.61
CA THR A 22 -5.50 6.57 -23.46
C THR A 22 -5.11 7.88 -24.12
N GLY A 23 -3.84 8.02 -24.53
CA GLY A 23 -3.27 9.22 -25.08
C GLY A 23 -3.45 9.37 -26.59
N ASP A 24 -2.58 10.18 -27.16
CA ASP A 24 -2.62 10.57 -28.57
C ASP A 24 -1.79 9.64 -29.47
N VAL A 25 -1.58 10.08 -30.72
CA VAL A 25 -0.78 9.35 -31.70
C VAL A 25 0.71 9.25 -31.31
N GLN A 26 1.23 10.13 -30.46
CA GLN A 26 2.63 10.04 -29.99
C GLN A 26 2.78 8.93 -28.95
N GLU A 27 1.85 8.83 -28.01
CA GLU A 27 1.79 7.68 -27.08
C GLU A 27 1.71 6.36 -27.86
N ALA A 28 0.83 6.30 -28.88
CA ALA A 28 0.70 5.14 -29.75
C ALA A 28 2.02 4.77 -30.48
N ARG A 29 2.77 5.77 -30.98
CA ARG A 29 4.10 5.57 -31.59
C ARG A 29 5.10 5.01 -30.59
N MET A 30 5.14 5.57 -29.38
CA MET A 30 6.05 5.14 -28.31
C MET A 30 5.78 3.70 -27.91
N VAL A 31 4.51 3.34 -27.65
CA VAL A 31 4.12 1.98 -27.28
C VAL A 31 4.47 0.99 -28.37
N ARG A 32 4.20 1.30 -29.64
CA ARG A 32 4.53 0.40 -30.75
C ARG A 32 6.04 0.17 -30.85
N ALA A 33 6.85 1.22 -30.76
CA ALA A 33 8.30 1.09 -30.77
C ALA A 33 8.80 0.23 -29.60
N TYR A 34 8.29 0.49 -28.38
CA TYR A 34 8.60 -0.28 -27.19
C TYR A 34 8.30 -1.77 -27.35
N LEU A 35 7.11 -2.13 -27.85
CA LEU A 35 6.73 -3.53 -28.07
C LEU A 35 7.59 -4.20 -29.16
N GLN A 36 7.94 -3.47 -30.22
CA GLN A 36 8.81 -4.01 -31.28
C GLN A 36 10.24 -4.27 -30.77
N GLU A 37 10.78 -3.38 -29.95
CA GLU A 37 12.12 -3.49 -29.39
C GLU A 37 12.22 -4.58 -28.32
N ASN A 38 11.22 -4.67 -27.45
CA ASN A 38 11.29 -5.54 -26.26
C ASN A 38 10.57 -6.88 -26.44
N TYR A 39 9.54 -6.95 -27.28
CA TYR A 39 8.61 -8.08 -27.34
C TYR A 39 8.23 -8.47 -28.76
N SER A 40 9.12 -8.37 -29.75
CA SER A 40 8.84 -8.77 -31.15
C SER A 40 8.78 -10.27 -31.40
N GLY A 41 9.19 -11.10 -30.44
CA GLY A 41 9.20 -12.57 -30.55
C GLY A 41 7.81 -13.19 -30.73
N GLU A 42 7.75 -14.35 -31.40
CA GLU A 42 6.51 -15.12 -31.59
C GLU A 42 5.98 -15.76 -30.29
N GLU A 43 6.77 -15.77 -29.23
CA GLU A 43 6.38 -16.28 -27.90
C GLU A 43 5.42 -15.35 -27.13
N TYR A 44 5.26 -14.09 -27.58
CA TYR A 44 4.36 -13.12 -27.00
C TYR A 44 3.15 -12.89 -27.91
N GLU A 45 1.95 -13.07 -27.37
CA GLU A 45 0.74 -12.50 -27.96
C GLU A 45 0.66 -11.04 -27.50
N ARG A 46 0.41 -10.12 -28.43
CA ARG A 46 0.34 -8.68 -28.14
C ARG A 46 -1.07 -8.19 -28.44
N ILE A 47 -1.69 -7.55 -27.45
CA ILE A 47 -3.00 -6.94 -27.56
C ILE A 47 -2.87 -5.47 -27.16
N LEU A 48 -3.37 -4.58 -28.01
CA LEU A 48 -3.44 -3.15 -27.77
C LEU A 48 -4.88 -2.81 -27.41
N VAL A 49 -5.10 -2.16 -26.28
CA VAL A 49 -6.43 -1.70 -25.84
C VAL A 49 -6.41 -0.17 -25.85
N TYR A 50 -7.13 0.44 -26.78
CA TYR A 50 -7.17 1.90 -26.92
C TYR A 50 -8.48 2.46 -26.36
N CYS A 51 -8.39 3.25 -25.29
CA CYS A 51 -9.53 3.90 -24.62
C CYS A 51 -9.47 5.44 -24.70
N GLY A 52 -8.54 6.01 -25.47
CA GLY A 52 -8.43 7.46 -25.68
C GLY A 52 -9.38 8.00 -26.75
N GLU A 53 -9.38 9.30 -27.02
CA GLU A 53 -10.32 9.90 -27.99
C GLU A 53 -9.72 10.13 -29.39
N ASN A 54 -8.41 9.93 -29.56
CA ASN A 54 -7.70 10.30 -30.78
C ASN A 54 -7.85 9.23 -31.89
N ALA A 55 -8.59 9.57 -32.95
CA ALA A 55 -8.81 8.67 -34.09
C ALA A 55 -7.53 8.37 -34.91
N GLU A 56 -6.56 9.30 -34.93
CA GLU A 56 -5.28 9.07 -35.61
C GLU A 56 -4.45 8.01 -34.88
N ALA A 57 -4.53 7.97 -33.54
CA ALA A 57 -3.89 6.92 -32.74
C ALA A 57 -4.43 5.54 -33.11
N VAL A 58 -5.76 5.37 -33.19
CA VAL A 58 -6.40 4.11 -33.62
C VAL A 58 -5.94 3.72 -35.02
N THR A 59 -6.00 4.65 -35.97
CA THR A 59 -5.59 4.40 -37.36
C THR A 59 -4.12 3.97 -37.45
N PHE A 60 -3.26 4.54 -36.61
CA PHE A 60 -1.85 4.21 -36.55
C PHE A 60 -1.59 2.83 -35.92
N LEU A 61 -2.32 2.47 -34.87
CA LEU A 61 -2.18 1.18 -34.18
C LEU A 61 -2.70 0.03 -35.04
N ASP A 62 -3.78 0.24 -35.80
CA ASP A 62 -4.38 -0.76 -36.72
C ASP A 62 -3.43 -1.19 -37.85
N GLN A 63 -2.41 -0.36 -38.13
CA GLN A 63 -1.37 -0.67 -39.12
C GLN A 63 -0.31 -1.67 -38.61
N ASP A 64 -0.34 -2.07 -37.33
CA ASP A 64 0.61 -3.03 -36.77
C ASP A 64 0.09 -4.47 -36.89
N PRO A 65 0.58 -5.28 -37.84
CA PRO A 65 0.12 -6.67 -37.99
C PRO A 65 0.63 -7.59 -36.87
N SER A 66 1.54 -7.12 -36.02
CA SER A 66 2.15 -7.93 -34.95
C SER A 66 1.33 -7.93 -33.65
N ALA A 67 0.28 -7.09 -33.56
CA ALA A 67 -0.58 -6.95 -32.41
C ALA A 67 -2.07 -6.91 -32.81
N VAL A 68 -2.94 -7.30 -31.89
CA VAL A 68 -4.40 -7.20 -32.08
C VAL A 68 -4.89 -5.91 -31.41
N LEU A 69 -5.60 -5.06 -32.15
CA LEU A 69 -6.17 -3.82 -31.63
C LEU A 69 -7.61 -4.02 -31.17
N PHE A 70 -7.89 -3.64 -29.93
CA PHE A 70 -9.21 -3.44 -29.36
C PHE A 70 -9.49 -1.95 -29.28
N ASP A 71 -10.41 -1.48 -30.11
CA ASP A 71 -10.94 -0.12 -30.04
C ASP A 71 -11.99 -0.04 -28.92
N GLY A 72 -11.55 0.37 -27.73
CA GLY A 72 -12.35 0.48 -26.51
C GLY A 72 -13.01 1.85 -26.31
N ARG A 73 -13.00 2.71 -27.33
CA ARG A 73 -13.55 4.07 -27.25
C ARG A 73 -15.01 4.05 -26.83
N GLY A 74 -15.32 4.76 -25.76
CA GLY A 74 -16.67 4.85 -25.19
C GLY A 74 -17.14 3.62 -24.41
N ALA A 75 -16.36 2.53 -24.36
CA ALA A 75 -16.70 1.33 -23.58
C ALA A 75 -16.16 1.38 -22.14
N GLY A 76 -15.12 2.18 -21.90
CA GLY A 76 -14.44 2.28 -20.60
C GLY A 76 -13.27 1.30 -20.47
N ILE A 77 -12.35 1.60 -19.55
CA ILE A 77 -11.09 0.87 -19.39
C ILE A 77 -11.35 -0.58 -18.95
N ALA A 78 -12.16 -0.78 -17.91
CA ALA A 78 -12.46 -2.10 -17.35
C ALA A 78 -13.04 -3.05 -18.39
N ALA A 79 -14.13 -2.64 -19.06
CA ALA A 79 -14.80 -3.45 -20.08
C ALA A 79 -13.86 -3.78 -21.25
N SER A 80 -13.04 -2.82 -21.68
CA SER A 80 -12.08 -3.02 -22.78
C SER A 80 -10.96 -3.99 -22.39
N CYS A 81 -10.42 -3.88 -21.17
CA CYS A 81 -9.45 -4.83 -20.64
C CYS A 81 -10.06 -6.23 -20.45
N ASN A 82 -11.34 -6.33 -20.06
CA ASN A 82 -12.07 -7.59 -19.96
C ASN A 82 -12.27 -8.25 -21.33
N ALA A 83 -12.61 -7.48 -22.37
CA ALA A 83 -12.71 -7.99 -23.73
C ALA A 83 -11.37 -8.55 -24.22
N ALA A 84 -10.26 -7.85 -23.94
CA ALA A 84 -8.91 -8.33 -24.22
C ALA A 84 -8.57 -9.60 -23.43
N LEU A 85 -8.94 -9.68 -22.14
CA LEU A 85 -8.75 -10.87 -21.29
C LEU A 85 -9.45 -12.10 -21.88
N GLN A 86 -10.69 -11.93 -22.35
CA GLN A 86 -11.47 -13.01 -22.96
C GLN A 86 -10.83 -13.48 -24.27
N TYR A 87 -10.35 -12.56 -25.09
CA TYR A 87 -9.67 -12.89 -26.36
C TYR A 87 -8.31 -13.55 -26.17
N ALA A 88 -7.55 -13.12 -25.16
CA ALA A 88 -6.19 -13.59 -24.91
C ALA A 88 -6.08 -15.11 -24.92
N SER A 89 -5.01 -15.64 -25.50
CA SER A 89 -4.74 -17.08 -25.58
C SER A 89 -3.64 -17.55 -24.64
N GLY A 90 -2.84 -16.62 -24.10
CA GLY A 90 -1.75 -16.91 -23.20
C GLY A 90 -2.20 -17.46 -21.85
N ARG A 91 -1.38 -18.36 -21.27
CA ARG A 91 -1.64 -18.93 -19.93
C ARG A 91 -1.55 -17.85 -18.84
N GLU A 92 -0.59 -16.96 -19.02
CA GLU A 92 -0.36 -15.79 -18.19
C GLU A 92 -0.64 -14.55 -19.01
N ILE A 93 -1.01 -13.47 -18.34
CA ILE A 93 -1.31 -12.20 -18.94
C ILE A 93 -0.61 -11.09 -18.15
N LEU A 94 0.16 -10.27 -18.87
CA LEU A 94 0.70 -9.01 -18.38
C LEU A 94 -0.27 -7.92 -18.82
N PHE A 95 -0.95 -7.29 -17.88
CA PHE A 95 -1.61 -6.01 -18.11
C PHE A 95 -0.61 -4.89 -17.81
N SER A 96 -0.44 -3.96 -18.75
CA SER A 96 0.37 -2.76 -18.56
C SER A 96 -0.32 -1.56 -19.21
N ALA A 97 0.10 -0.35 -18.85
CA ALA A 97 -0.36 0.88 -19.47
C ALA A 97 0.82 1.66 -20.09
N ALA A 98 0.53 2.48 -21.09
CA ALA A 98 1.54 3.16 -21.91
C ALA A 98 2.67 3.88 -21.15
N PRO A 99 2.46 4.48 -19.95
CA PRO A 99 3.54 5.14 -19.21
C PRO A 99 4.57 4.18 -18.59
N TYR A 100 4.27 2.87 -18.52
CA TYR A 100 5.12 1.87 -17.90
C TYR A 100 6.00 1.17 -18.95
N VAL A 101 7.32 1.29 -18.79
CA VAL A 101 8.32 0.62 -19.63
C VAL A 101 8.93 -0.53 -18.83
N LEU A 102 8.42 -1.73 -19.08
CA LEU A 102 8.92 -2.99 -18.51
C LEU A 102 9.80 -3.69 -19.56
N VAL A 103 11.06 -3.98 -19.25
CA VAL A 103 11.94 -4.70 -20.19
C VAL A 103 11.85 -6.21 -20.01
N PRO A 104 12.31 -7.04 -20.97
CA PRO A 104 12.18 -8.50 -20.90
C PRO A 104 12.80 -9.13 -19.66
N ALA A 105 13.92 -8.59 -19.17
CA ALA A 105 14.56 -9.07 -17.94
C ALA A 105 13.62 -8.98 -16.72
N ALA A 106 12.95 -7.84 -16.56
CA ALA A 106 11.99 -7.64 -15.48
C ALA A 106 10.78 -8.57 -15.61
N LEU A 107 10.25 -8.78 -16.82
CA LEU A 107 9.15 -9.71 -17.06
C LEU A 107 9.53 -11.16 -16.75
N ARG A 108 10.77 -11.58 -17.07
CA ARG A 108 11.29 -12.90 -16.66
C ARG A 108 11.31 -13.04 -15.14
N SER A 109 11.73 -12.00 -14.41
CA SER A 109 11.71 -11.99 -12.95
C SER A 109 10.28 -12.08 -12.39
N MET A 110 9.32 -11.36 -12.97
CA MET A 110 7.90 -11.46 -12.58
C MET A 110 7.35 -12.88 -12.80
N LYS A 111 7.62 -13.50 -13.96
CA LYS A 111 7.22 -14.88 -14.23
C LYS A 111 7.86 -15.87 -13.25
N ARG A 112 9.13 -15.70 -12.93
CA ARG A 112 9.83 -16.53 -11.94
C ARG A 112 9.20 -16.42 -10.55
N ALA A 113 8.82 -15.21 -10.13
CA ALA A 113 8.10 -14.99 -8.88
C ALA A 113 6.70 -15.62 -8.90
N ALA A 114 5.99 -15.51 -10.03
CA ALA A 114 4.72 -16.21 -10.23
C ALA A 114 4.92 -17.73 -10.08
N ASP A 115 5.83 -18.35 -10.81
CA ASP A 115 6.11 -19.79 -10.73
C ASP A 115 6.51 -20.25 -9.32
N GLY A 116 7.33 -19.47 -8.61
CA GLY A 116 7.75 -19.74 -7.23
C GLY A 116 6.59 -19.74 -6.23
N SER A 117 5.50 -19.03 -6.54
CA SER A 117 4.26 -19.04 -5.77
C SER A 117 3.24 -20.08 -6.27
N GLY A 118 3.63 -21.01 -7.16
CA GLY A 118 2.70 -21.97 -7.79
C GLY A 118 1.90 -21.37 -8.96
N GLY A 119 2.29 -20.17 -9.42
CA GLY A 119 1.68 -19.42 -10.50
C GLY A 119 0.39 -18.70 -10.11
N VAL A 120 0.01 -18.69 -8.83
CA VAL A 120 -1.35 -18.29 -8.41
C VAL A 120 -1.48 -16.83 -8.00
N SER A 121 -0.38 -16.11 -7.80
CA SER A 121 -0.36 -14.74 -7.27
C SER A 121 -0.60 -13.67 -8.34
N LEU A 122 -1.03 -12.48 -7.89
CA LEU A 122 -0.91 -11.24 -8.66
C LEU A 122 0.51 -10.69 -8.44
N VAL A 123 1.31 -10.62 -9.51
CA VAL A 123 2.70 -10.20 -9.43
C VAL A 123 2.87 -8.79 -9.98
N VAL A 124 3.53 -7.93 -9.22
CA VAL A 124 3.83 -6.55 -9.59
C VAL A 124 5.35 -6.32 -9.62
N PRO A 125 5.86 -5.41 -10.47
CA PRO A 125 7.26 -5.00 -10.46
C PRO A 125 7.53 -3.92 -9.40
N MET A 126 8.80 -3.72 -9.08
CA MET A 126 9.31 -2.59 -8.29
C MET A 126 9.28 -1.28 -9.10
N LEU A 127 9.16 -0.14 -8.41
CA LEU A 127 9.19 1.21 -8.98
C LEU A 127 10.04 2.17 -8.14
N GLN A 128 10.49 3.26 -8.75
CA GLN A 128 11.26 4.30 -8.04
C GLN A 128 10.42 5.11 -7.04
N ALA A 129 9.14 5.35 -7.33
CA ALA A 129 8.26 6.17 -6.51
C ALA A 129 6.80 5.74 -6.72
N PRO A 130 6.36 4.62 -6.12
CA PRO A 130 4.98 4.18 -6.23
C PRO A 130 4.03 5.25 -5.65
N VAL A 131 2.86 5.39 -6.27
CA VAL A 131 1.82 6.35 -5.84
C VAL A 131 1.05 5.82 -4.63
N GLY A 132 1.04 4.50 -4.46
CA GLY A 132 0.40 3.82 -3.35
C GLY A 132 0.97 4.16 -1.97
N VAL A 133 0.20 3.84 -0.93
CA VAL A 133 0.70 3.84 0.47
C VAL A 133 1.54 2.61 0.82
N ASP A 134 1.42 1.53 0.04
CA ASP A 134 2.25 0.34 0.22
C ASP A 134 3.67 0.58 -0.31
N LYS A 135 4.64 0.61 0.60
CA LYS A 135 6.04 0.90 0.28
C LYS A 135 6.86 -0.32 -0.13
N ALA A 136 6.30 -1.53 -0.09
CA ALA A 136 7.06 -2.71 -0.49
C ALA A 136 7.45 -2.69 -1.99
N GLN A 137 6.72 -1.92 -2.81
CA GLN A 137 7.02 -1.74 -4.23
C GLN A 137 8.17 -0.75 -4.52
N GLU A 138 8.62 0.02 -3.52
CA GLU A 138 9.60 1.10 -3.71
C GLU A 138 11.04 0.56 -3.75
N LEU A 139 11.73 0.77 -4.87
CA LEU A 139 13.12 0.33 -5.05
C LEU A 139 14.15 1.34 -4.53
N PHE A 140 13.89 2.63 -4.76
CA PHE A 140 14.84 3.70 -4.46
C PHE A 140 14.21 4.73 -3.55
N LYS A 141 14.95 5.13 -2.52
CA LYS A 141 14.52 6.20 -1.61
C LYS A 141 14.96 7.60 -2.05
N ASP A 142 15.96 7.71 -2.92
CA ASP A 142 16.65 8.96 -3.24
C ASP A 142 16.30 9.55 -4.62
N GLN A 143 15.22 9.06 -5.26
CA GLN A 143 14.64 9.54 -6.54
C GLN A 143 15.63 9.71 -7.71
N ARG A 144 16.83 9.14 -7.64
CA ARG A 144 17.76 9.11 -8.78
C ARG A 144 17.78 7.73 -9.43
N LEU A 145 17.51 7.69 -10.73
CA LEU A 145 17.63 6.46 -11.50
C LEU A 145 19.11 6.19 -11.81
N PRO A 146 19.55 4.92 -11.79
CA PRO A 146 20.94 4.56 -12.06
C PRO A 146 21.29 4.52 -13.56
N TYR A 147 20.39 4.97 -14.45
CA TYR A 147 20.54 4.99 -15.90
C TYR A 147 20.00 6.29 -16.50
N GLN A 148 20.40 6.59 -17.74
CA GLN A 148 20.00 7.80 -18.47
C GLN A 148 19.34 7.50 -19.83
N ASP A 149 19.39 6.25 -20.29
CA ASP A 149 18.88 5.80 -21.58
C ASP A 149 18.34 4.37 -21.51
N ALA A 150 17.79 3.89 -22.63
CA ALA A 150 17.17 2.58 -22.73
C ALA A 150 18.17 1.42 -22.58
N GLU A 151 19.40 1.56 -23.08
CA GLU A 151 20.45 0.55 -22.94
C GLU A 151 20.86 0.39 -21.47
N GLY A 152 21.11 1.51 -20.77
CA GLY A 152 21.40 1.52 -19.35
C GLY A 152 20.26 0.97 -18.50
N MET A 153 19.00 1.27 -18.85
CA MET A 153 17.84 0.67 -18.20
C MET A 153 17.81 -0.86 -18.38
N GLY A 154 18.11 -1.34 -19.59
CA GLY A 154 18.20 -2.77 -19.90
C GLY A 154 19.27 -3.48 -19.06
N LEU A 155 20.49 -2.92 -19.02
CA LEU A 155 21.60 -3.46 -18.20
C LEU A 155 21.25 -3.49 -16.73
N PHE A 156 20.66 -2.40 -16.22
CA PHE A 156 20.20 -2.32 -14.84
C PHE A 156 19.16 -3.39 -14.50
N ALA A 157 18.16 -3.58 -15.37
CA ALA A 157 17.14 -4.60 -15.16
C ALA A 157 17.69 -6.03 -15.22
N GLU A 158 18.69 -6.29 -16.08
CA GLU A 158 19.39 -7.58 -16.10
C GLU A 158 20.16 -7.85 -14.82
N GLU A 159 20.89 -6.86 -14.29
CA GLU A 159 21.58 -6.98 -13.00
C GLU A 159 20.59 -7.22 -11.86
N LEU A 160 19.51 -6.43 -11.80
CA LEU A 160 18.47 -6.58 -10.79
C LEU A 160 17.78 -7.95 -10.86
N SER A 161 17.68 -8.55 -12.05
CA SER A 161 17.05 -9.86 -12.24
C SER A 161 17.72 -11.02 -11.50
N ALA A 162 18.92 -10.83 -10.97
CA ALA A 162 19.56 -11.78 -10.07
C ALA A 162 18.86 -11.87 -8.70
N ASN A 163 18.12 -10.83 -8.29
CA ASN A 163 17.35 -10.84 -7.05
C ASN A 163 16.12 -11.76 -7.17
N LEU A 164 16.05 -12.76 -6.31
CA LEU A 164 14.99 -13.77 -6.29
C LEU A 164 13.92 -13.49 -5.23
N ASP A 165 14.13 -12.45 -4.40
CA ASP A 165 13.26 -12.16 -3.28
C ASP A 165 11.90 -11.63 -3.76
N VAL A 166 10.91 -11.86 -2.91
CA VAL A 166 9.55 -11.35 -3.05
C VAL A 166 9.09 -10.79 -1.72
N SER A 167 8.26 -9.76 -1.79
CA SER A 167 7.49 -9.25 -0.64
C SER A 167 6.01 -9.30 -0.94
N PHE A 168 5.19 -9.43 0.09
CA PHE A 168 3.75 -9.27 -0.05
C PHE A 168 3.39 -7.79 -0.21
N VAL A 169 2.37 -7.50 -1.01
CA VAL A 169 1.77 -6.16 -1.10
C VAL A 169 0.30 -6.26 -0.72
N SER A 170 -0.18 -5.29 0.05
CA SER A 170 -1.59 -5.18 0.43
C SER A 170 -2.43 -4.82 -0.80
N ALA A 171 -2.19 -3.65 -1.37
CA ALA A 171 -2.76 -3.18 -2.63
C ALA A 171 -1.80 -2.20 -3.32
N VAL A 172 -1.90 -2.09 -4.64
CA VAL A 172 -1.12 -1.14 -5.45
C VAL A 172 -2.05 -0.31 -6.33
N LEU A 173 -1.56 0.82 -6.85
CA LEU A 173 -2.31 1.67 -7.78
C LEU A 173 -1.82 1.52 -9.23
N GLU A 174 -0.67 0.89 -9.42
CA GLU A 174 0.06 0.84 -10.67
C GLU A 174 -0.48 -0.22 -11.61
N PHE A 175 -0.86 0.19 -12.81
CA PHE A 175 -1.41 -0.70 -13.84
C PHE A 175 -0.28 -1.39 -14.63
N CYS A 176 0.50 -2.22 -13.94
CA CYS A 176 1.52 -3.08 -14.54
C CYS A 176 1.62 -4.38 -13.75
N VAL A 177 0.83 -5.39 -14.12
CA VAL A 177 0.66 -6.62 -13.34
C VAL A 177 0.64 -7.87 -14.19
N LEU A 178 1.24 -8.93 -13.66
CA LEU A 178 1.24 -10.27 -14.25
C LEU A 178 0.37 -11.20 -13.40
N ALA A 179 -0.52 -11.96 -14.04
CA ALA A 179 -1.30 -13.00 -13.37
C ALA A 179 -1.60 -14.17 -14.32
N GLN A 180 -2.05 -15.28 -13.75
CA GLN A 180 -2.67 -16.34 -14.54
C GLN A 180 -3.98 -15.86 -15.15
N ARG A 181 -4.12 -16.04 -16.46
CA ARG A 181 -5.32 -15.67 -17.21
C ARG A 181 -6.58 -16.32 -16.64
N GLN A 182 -6.49 -17.61 -16.31
CA GLN A 182 -7.65 -18.36 -15.80
C GLN A 182 -8.14 -17.80 -14.45
N VAL A 183 -7.23 -17.38 -13.57
CA VAL A 183 -7.59 -16.78 -12.28
C VAL A 183 -8.36 -15.48 -12.49
N LEU A 184 -7.89 -14.62 -13.38
CA LEU A 184 -8.60 -13.38 -13.72
C LEU A 184 -9.98 -13.66 -14.32
N LEU A 185 -10.10 -14.66 -15.20
CA LEU A 185 -11.39 -15.06 -15.77
C LEU A 185 -12.36 -15.59 -14.72
N ASP A 186 -11.89 -16.46 -13.81
CA ASP A 186 -12.70 -17.04 -12.74
C ASP A 186 -13.19 -15.96 -11.77
N MET A 187 -12.43 -14.88 -11.60
CA MET A 187 -12.80 -13.69 -10.81
C MET A 187 -13.73 -12.72 -11.55
N GLY A 188 -14.02 -12.95 -12.84
CA GLY A 188 -14.82 -12.05 -13.68
C GLY A 188 -14.05 -10.86 -14.27
N GLY A 189 -12.71 -10.89 -14.25
CA GLY A 189 -11.86 -9.82 -14.77
C GLY A 189 -11.83 -8.59 -13.87
N PHE A 190 -11.70 -7.42 -14.47
CA PHE A 190 -11.78 -6.12 -13.79
C PHE A 190 -13.23 -5.71 -13.57
N SER A 191 -13.52 -5.09 -12.42
CA SER A 191 -14.85 -4.62 -12.09
C SER A 191 -15.21 -3.37 -12.91
N GLU A 192 -16.27 -3.43 -13.70
CA GLU A 192 -16.75 -2.32 -14.54
C GLU A 192 -17.39 -1.17 -13.74
N GLU A 193 -17.52 -1.33 -12.42
CA GLU A 193 -17.87 -0.23 -11.48
C GLU A 193 -16.77 0.82 -11.32
N PHE A 194 -15.54 0.54 -11.76
CA PHE A 194 -14.41 1.45 -11.67
C PHE A 194 -13.96 1.92 -13.06
N HIS A 195 -13.71 3.22 -13.16
CA HIS A 195 -13.40 3.89 -14.42
C HIS A 195 -11.91 4.19 -14.59
N THR A 196 -11.17 4.27 -13.50
CA THR A 196 -9.75 4.64 -13.49
C THR A 196 -8.85 3.45 -13.15
N THR A 197 -7.64 3.44 -13.69
CA THR A 197 -6.68 2.36 -13.44
C THR A 197 -6.30 2.19 -11.96
N PRO A 198 -6.15 3.23 -11.11
CA PRO A 198 -5.85 3.04 -9.70
C PRO A 198 -6.91 2.23 -8.95
N PHE A 199 -8.20 2.51 -9.18
CA PHE A 199 -9.28 1.80 -8.50
C PHE A 199 -9.54 0.41 -9.06
N LEU A 200 -9.29 0.18 -10.36
CA LEU A 200 -9.21 -1.17 -10.91
C LEU A 200 -8.12 -1.99 -10.21
N MET A 201 -6.97 -1.37 -9.93
CA MET A 201 -5.85 -2.02 -9.24
C MET A 201 -6.12 -2.28 -7.75
N LEU A 202 -6.73 -1.33 -7.04
CA LEU A 202 -7.16 -1.55 -5.66
C LEU A 202 -8.15 -2.73 -5.58
N ASP A 203 -9.20 -2.71 -6.41
CA ASP A 203 -10.22 -3.75 -6.42
C ASP A 203 -9.65 -5.14 -6.75
N ILE A 204 -8.81 -5.25 -7.79
CA ILE A 204 -8.25 -6.54 -8.18
C ILE A 204 -7.33 -7.09 -7.08
N CYS A 205 -6.51 -6.25 -6.44
CA CYS A 205 -5.66 -6.68 -5.32
C CYS A 205 -6.49 -7.26 -4.17
N LEU A 206 -7.57 -6.57 -3.77
CA LEU A 206 -8.47 -7.03 -2.71
C LEU A 206 -9.11 -8.38 -3.06
N ARG A 207 -9.61 -8.52 -4.29
CA ARG A 207 -10.23 -9.77 -4.73
C ARG A 207 -9.23 -10.92 -4.82
N PHE A 208 -7.96 -10.67 -5.14
CA PHE A 208 -6.91 -11.70 -5.09
C PHE A 208 -6.71 -12.23 -3.66
N TRP A 209 -6.61 -11.34 -2.68
CA TRP A 209 -6.54 -11.73 -1.27
C TRP A 209 -7.77 -12.54 -0.82
N GLN A 210 -8.98 -12.12 -1.23
CA GLN A 210 -10.24 -12.82 -0.91
C GLN A 210 -10.30 -14.26 -1.43
N ILE A 211 -9.62 -14.58 -2.53
CA ILE A 211 -9.52 -15.95 -3.06
C ILE A 211 -8.26 -16.69 -2.60
N GLU A 212 -7.66 -16.22 -1.49
CA GLU A 212 -6.46 -16.78 -0.86
C GLU A 212 -5.24 -16.81 -1.79
N ARG A 213 -5.15 -15.82 -2.69
CA ARG A 213 -4.02 -15.67 -3.63
C ARG A 213 -3.31 -14.36 -3.32
N PRO A 214 -2.09 -14.41 -2.75
CA PRO A 214 -1.43 -13.19 -2.31
C PRO A 214 -1.06 -12.30 -3.51
N CYS A 215 -1.05 -11.00 -3.26
CA CYS A 215 -0.37 -10.06 -4.15
C CYS A 215 1.10 -9.97 -3.72
N ILE A 216 2.01 -10.06 -4.68
CA ILE A 216 3.46 -10.03 -4.41
C ILE A 216 4.17 -9.07 -5.35
N VAL A 217 5.23 -8.44 -4.83
CA VAL A 217 6.20 -7.72 -5.64
C VAL A 217 7.44 -8.58 -5.89
N ALA A 218 7.90 -8.62 -7.13
CA ALA A 218 9.13 -9.31 -7.51
C ALA A 218 10.31 -8.35 -7.42
N HIS A 219 11.22 -8.55 -6.45
CA HIS A 219 12.33 -7.61 -6.24
C HIS A 219 13.33 -7.59 -7.41
N GLY A 220 13.39 -8.68 -8.19
CA GLY A 220 14.18 -8.75 -9.42
C GLY A 220 13.55 -8.10 -10.65
N ALA A 221 12.36 -7.49 -10.52
CA ALA A 221 11.65 -6.85 -11.61
C ALA A 221 11.51 -5.35 -11.34
N PHE A 222 12.02 -4.52 -12.26
CA PHE A 222 11.83 -3.08 -12.20
C PHE A 222 11.08 -2.60 -13.44
N VAL A 223 10.13 -1.68 -13.23
CA VAL A 223 9.44 -0.98 -14.31
C VAL A 223 9.77 0.50 -14.24
N HIS A 224 10.21 1.07 -15.38
CA HIS A 224 10.36 2.51 -15.50
C HIS A 224 8.99 3.13 -15.73
N ARG A 225 8.73 4.26 -15.08
CA ARG A 225 7.48 5.01 -15.24
C ARG A 225 7.80 6.38 -15.81
N ASN A 226 7.38 6.62 -17.05
CA ASN A 226 7.38 7.95 -17.65
C ASN A 226 6.44 8.89 -16.88
N GLU A 227 6.41 10.17 -17.24
CA GLU A 227 5.47 11.11 -16.65
C GLU A 227 4.04 10.55 -16.69
N LEU A 228 3.47 10.33 -15.51
CA LEU A 228 2.15 9.75 -15.33
C LEU A 228 1.33 10.69 -14.46
N ARG A 229 0.19 11.11 -15.00
CA ARG A 229 -0.86 11.75 -14.20
C ARG A 229 -1.94 10.74 -13.93
N LEU A 230 -1.93 10.17 -12.71
CA LEU A 230 -3.07 9.38 -12.26
C LEU A 230 -4.26 10.30 -12.03
N SER A 231 -5.41 9.91 -12.57
CA SER A 231 -6.69 10.52 -12.25
C SER A 231 -7.20 9.94 -10.94
N TYR A 232 -7.37 10.78 -9.92
CA TYR A 232 -8.24 10.44 -8.80
C TYR A 232 -9.67 10.75 -9.21
N ASP A 233 -10.55 9.78 -9.09
CA ASP A 233 -11.97 9.92 -9.39
C ASP A 233 -12.77 9.72 -8.12
N GLN A 234 -13.62 10.70 -7.78
CA GLN A 234 -14.40 10.67 -6.56
C GLN A 234 -15.51 9.61 -6.62
N GLU A 235 -16.06 9.35 -7.81
CA GLU A 235 -17.08 8.33 -7.99
C GLU A 235 -16.48 6.93 -7.77
N ASP A 236 -15.29 6.67 -8.29
CA ASP A 236 -14.56 5.43 -8.04
C ASP A 236 -14.24 5.24 -6.53
N ASP A 237 -13.89 6.30 -5.80
CA ASP A 237 -13.66 6.24 -4.35
C ASP A 237 -14.93 5.91 -3.56
N GLU A 238 -16.05 6.55 -3.92
CA GLU A 238 -17.36 6.25 -3.36
C GLU A 238 -17.81 4.83 -3.70
N ASN A 239 -17.55 4.36 -4.92
CA ASN A 239 -17.82 2.99 -5.36
C ASN A 239 -16.95 1.99 -4.58
N PHE A 240 -15.67 2.30 -4.36
CA PHE A 240 -14.75 1.45 -3.60
C PHE A 240 -15.21 1.31 -2.15
N THR A 241 -15.57 2.43 -1.53
CA THR A 241 -16.13 2.44 -0.18
C THR A 241 -17.44 1.65 -0.10
N ARG A 242 -18.34 1.80 -1.07
CA ARG A 242 -19.61 1.07 -1.10
C ARG A 242 -19.42 -0.43 -1.29
N LYS A 243 -18.51 -0.82 -2.19
CA LYS A 243 -18.25 -2.21 -2.57
C LYS A 243 -17.53 -2.98 -1.48
N HIS A 244 -16.47 -2.39 -0.91
CA HIS A 244 -15.58 -3.09 0.03
C HIS A 244 -15.81 -2.69 1.49
N GLY A 245 -16.47 -1.56 1.75
CA GLY A 245 -16.57 -0.99 3.10
C GLY A 245 -15.26 -0.39 3.62
N LEU A 246 -14.29 -0.16 2.72
CA LEU A 246 -12.94 0.30 3.05
C LEU A 246 -12.67 1.67 2.44
N LYS A 247 -11.79 2.46 3.06
CA LYS A 247 -11.42 3.78 2.57
C LYS A 247 -9.95 3.84 2.20
N TYR A 248 -9.64 4.20 0.96
CA TYR A 248 -8.27 4.47 0.55
C TYR A 248 -7.98 5.98 0.70
N PRO A 249 -6.78 6.39 1.18
CA PRO A 249 -5.68 5.57 1.68
C PRO A 249 -5.82 5.15 3.15
N TYR A 250 -6.79 5.69 3.89
CA TYR A 250 -6.90 5.55 5.36
C TYR A 250 -6.74 4.11 5.87
N SER A 251 -7.50 3.17 5.33
CA SER A 251 -7.50 1.77 5.76
C SER A 251 -6.18 1.05 5.45
N PHE A 252 -5.37 1.57 4.53
CA PHE A 252 -4.16 0.93 4.00
C PHE A 252 -2.85 1.60 4.42
N ASN A 253 -2.90 2.71 5.15
CA ASN A 253 -1.70 3.49 5.45
C ASN A 253 -0.87 2.82 6.56
N PRO A 254 0.37 2.37 6.30
CA PRO A 254 1.19 1.73 7.32
C PRO A 254 1.79 2.75 8.31
N ARG A 255 1.91 2.35 9.58
CA ARG A 255 2.59 3.13 10.64
C ARG A 255 4.11 3.00 10.60
N LEU A 256 4.71 3.35 9.46
CA LEU A 256 6.17 3.29 9.26
C LEU A 256 6.93 4.15 10.29
N ASP A 257 6.31 5.25 10.72
CA ASP A 257 6.82 6.15 11.75
C ASP A 257 6.98 5.49 13.12
N LEU A 258 6.16 4.47 13.42
CA LEU A 258 6.28 3.63 14.62
C LEU A 258 7.18 2.41 14.36
N LEU A 259 7.13 1.81 13.17
CA LEU A 259 7.94 0.63 12.85
C LEU A 259 9.45 0.88 12.97
N GLN A 260 9.92 2.08 12.62
CA GLN A 260 11.33 2.47 12.79
C GLN A 260 11.82 2.46 14.25
N MET A 261 10.90 2.38 15.23
CA MET A 261 11.22 2.31 16.65
C MET A 261 11.37 0.87 17.16
N MET A 262 11.13 -0.13 16.32
CA MET A 262 11.18 -1.55 16.64
C MET A 262 12.46 -2.19 16.11
N ASP A 263 12.93 -3.24 16.79
CA ASP A 263 13.92 -4.16 16.21
C ASP A 263 13.19 -5.23 15.38
N LEU A 264 12.99 -4.95 14.09
CA LEU A 264 12.33 -5.87 13.17
C LEU A 264 13.14 -7.14 12.92
N GLN A 265 14.46 -7.14 13.16
CA GLN A 265 15.32 -8.31 12.95
C GLN A 265 15.33 -9.27 14.15
N LYS A 266 14.59 -8.95 15.22
CA LYS A 266 14.48 -9.80 16.40
C LYS A 266 14.00 -11.21 16.02
N PRO A 267 14.70 -12.29 16.46
CA PRO A 267 14.23 -13.65 16.24
C PRO A 267 12.90 -13.92 16.95
N SER A 268 11.99 -14.65 16.30
CA SER A 268 10.67 -14.99 16.85
C SER A 268 9.84 -13.78 17.31
N LEU A 269 10.00 -12.67 16.59
CA LEU A 269 9.28 -11.41 16.82
C LEU A 269 7.77 -11.65 16.88
N SER A 270 7.11 -11.17 17.92
CA SER A 270 5.66 -11.24 18.09
C SER A 270 5.11 -9.84 18.27
N VAL A 271 4.23 -9.40 17.36
CA VAL A 271 3.72 -8.03 17.31
C VAL A 271 2.20 -8.05 17.31
N LEU A 272 1.61 -7.21 18.16
CA LEU A 272 0.19 -6.88 18.13
C LEU A 272 0.01 -5.43 17.67
N GLU A 273 -0.94 -5.17 16.78
CA GLU A 273 -1.41 -3.82 16.46
C GLU A 273 -2.87 -3.68 16.89
N VAL A 274 -3.17 -2.69 17.72
CA VAL A 274 -4.54 -2.33 18.12
C VAL A 274 -5.04 -1.26 17.15
N GLY A 275 -6.26 -1.42 16.62
CA GLY A 275 -6.77 -0.58 15.52
C GLY A 275 -6.01 -0.85 14.23
N CYS A 276 -5.80 -2.12 13.87
CA CYS A 276 -4.90 -2.47 12.77
C CYS A 276 -5.46 -2.17 11.37
N ALA A 277 -6.73 -1.79 11.23
CA ALA A 277 -7.40 -1.57 9.96
C ALA A 277 -7.16 -2.74 8.98
N CYS A 278 -6.72 -2.48 7.74
CA CYS A 278 -6.37 -3.54 6.79
C CYS A 278 -5.03 -4.22 7.09
N GLY A 279 -4.37 -3.96 8.21
CA GLY A 279 -3.18 -4.66 8.70
C GLY A 279 -1.89 -4.36 7.94
N VAL A 280 -1.80 -3.27 7.17
CA VAL A 280 -0.63 -2.98 6.31
C VAL A 280 0.65 -2.77 7.13
N THR A 281 0.56 -2.22 8.33
CA THR A 281 1.69 -2.17 9.29
C THR A 281 2.18 -3.58 9.63
N LEU A 282 1.28 -4.49 9.95
CA LEU A 282 1.61 -5.90 10.25
C LEU A 282 2.18 -6.62 9.02
N LEU A 283 1.67 -6.36 7.82
CA LEU A 283 2.23 -6.91 6.58
C LEU A 283 3.68 -6.43 6.38
N THR A 284 3.95 -5.17 6.69
CA THR A 284 5.30 -4.59 6.65
C THR A 284 6.24 -5.28 7.64
N VAL A 285 5.78 -5.57 8.88
CA VAL A 285 6.55 -6.37 9.85
C VAL A 285 6.88 -7.75 9.29
N ARG A 286 5.90 -8.42 8.68
CA ARG A 286 6.07 -9.77 8.11
C ARG A 286 7.05 -9.78 6.93
N ASN A 287 7.02 -8.78 6.06
CA ASN A 287 7.97 -8.64 4.97
C ASN A 287 9.40 -8.40 5.49
N ALA A 288 9.56 -7.61 6.54
CA ALA A 288 10.86 -7.35 7.15
C ALA A 288 11.42 -8.54 7.95
N ASN A 289 10.55 -9.44 8.41
CA ASN A 289 10.90 -10.61 9.19
C ASN A 289 9.91 -11.75 8.95
N LEU A 290 10.28 -12.68 8.05
CA LEU A 290 9.45 -13.83 7.68
C LEU A 290 9.12 -14.77 8.85
N GLY A 291 9.88 -14.69 9.96
CA GLY A 291 9.62 -15.46 11.18
C GLY A 291 8.73 -14.72 12.20
N ALA A 292 8.30 -13.50 11.91
CA ALA A 292 7.45 -12.73 12.80
C ALA A 292 6.04 -13.31 12.86
N LYS A 293 5.43 -13.25 14.04
CA LYS A 293 4.02 -13.55 14.27
C LYS A 293 3.27 -12.24 14.49
N THR A 294 2.31 -11.97 13.63
CA THR A 294 1.55 -10.73 13.62
C THR A 294 0.11 -10.95 14.07
N TYR A 295 -0.35 -10.05 14.94
CA TYR A 295 -1.68 -10.08 15.53
C TYR A 295 -2.32 -8.70 15.42
N GLY A 296 -3.63 -8.67 15.26
CA GLY A 296 -4.41 -7.44 15.16
C GLY A 296 -5.63 -7.45 16.07
N ILE A 297 -6.00 -6.28 16.57
CA ILE A 297 -7.34 -6.00 17.10
C ILE A 297 -8.00 -4.96 16.19
N GLU A 298 -9.16 -5.27 15.63
CA GLU A 298 -9.91 -4.38 14.75
C GLU A 298 -11.41 -4.64 14.86
N PHE A 299 -12.22 -3.59 14.98
CA PHE A 299 -13.68 -3.67 15.12
C PHE A 299 -14.40 -3.58 13.78
N ASP A 300 -13.83 -2.90 12.79
CA ASP A 300 -14.37 -2.89 11.44
C ASP A 300 -14.14 -4.28 10.81
N GLU A 301 -15.21 -5.04 10.66
CA GLU A 301 -15.13 -6.42 10.20
C GLU A 301 -14.61 -6.53 8.76
N GLN A 302 -14.82 -5.53 7.90
CA GLN A 302 -14.30 -5.55 6.53
C GLN A 302 -12.79 -5.36 6.52
N ALA A 303 -12.29 -4.42 7.32
CA ALA A 303 -10.86 -4.19 7.48
C ALA A 303 -10.17 -5.40 8.15
N ALA A 304 -10.79 -5.92 9.22
CA ALA A 304 -10.32 -7.12 9.92
C ALA A 304 -10.28 -8.33 8.98
N ALA A 305 -11.33 -8.57 8.19
CA ALA A 305 -11.38 -9.68 7.23
C ALA A 305 -10.22 -9.62 6.23
N PHE A 306 -9.90 -8.44 5.72
CA PHE A 306 -8.74 -8.27 4.83
C PHE A 306 -7.41 -8.57 5.56
N ALA A 307 -7.21 -7.99 6.75
CA ALA A 307 -5.99 -8.20 7.54
C ALA A 307 -5.77 -9.68 7.94
N ARG A 308 -6.84 -10.46 8.10
CA ARG A 308 -6.79 -11.91 8.41
C ARG A 308 -6.10 -12.74 7.33
N HIS A 309 -5.96 -12.24 6.10
CA HIS A 309 -5.24 -12.96 5.05
C HIS A 309 -3.75 -13.13 5.34
N PHE A 310 -3.17 -12.31 6.24
CA PHE A 310 -1.74 -12.38 6.54
C PHE A 310 -1.37 -12.20 8.02
N SER A 311 -2.34 -11.96 8.90
CA SER A 311 -2.18 -11.82 10.35
C SER A 311 -3.33 -12.49 11.12
N VAL A 312 -3.16 -12.75 12.42
CA VAL A 312 -4.26 -13.22 13.29
C VAL A 312 -5.03 -12.01 13.82
N VAL A 313 -6.27 -11.79 13.39
CA VAL A 313 -7.03 -10.59 13.77
C VAL A 313 -8.35 -10.92 14.46
N GLU A 314 -8.58 -10.31 15.62
CA GLU A 314 -9.79 -10.48 16.44
C GLU A 314 -10.48 -9.15 16.72
N ALA A 315 -11.82 -9.14 16.74
CA ALA A 315 -12.59 -7.98 17.16
C ALA A 315 -12.76 -8.00 18.69
N LEU A 316 -11.92 -7.26 19.40
CA LEU A 316 -11.83 -7.25 20.87
C LEU A 316 -11.86 -5.83 21.42
N ASP A 317 -12.53 -5.65 22.57
CA ASP A 317 -12.44 -4.42 23.34
C ASP A 317 -11.26 -4.47 24.31
N VAL A 318 -10.29 -3.59 24.07
CA VAL A 318 -9.08 -3.48 24.90
C VAL A 318 -9.38 -3.01 26.32
N GLU A 319 -10.49 -2.31 26.57
CA GLU A 319 -10.91 -1.87 27.90
C GLU A 319 -11.46 -3.04 28.74
N THR A 320 -12.13 -4.00 28.10
CA THR A 320 -12.71 -5.18 28.77
C THR A 320 -12.04 -6.48 28.34
N LEU A 321 -10.77 -6.41 27.94
CA LEU A 321 -10.05 -7.52 27.34
C LEU A 321 -9.92 -8.71 28.31
N ASP A 322 -10.39 -9.88 27.88
CA ASP A 322 -10.21 -11.17 28.55
C ASP A 322 -9.61 -12.18 27.56
N ARG A 323 -8.27 -12.22 27.54
CA ARG A 323 -7.44 -13.04 26.62
C ARG A 323 -6.21 -13.60 27.34
N PRO A 324 -6.39 -14.51 28.31
CA PRO A 324 -5.28 -15.08 29.07
C PRO A 324 -4.24 -15.80 28.20
N GLU A 325 -4.63 -16.35 27.05
CA GLU A 325 -3.75 -16.99 26.07
C GLU A 325 -2.80 -16.01 25.36
N TRP A 326 -3.01 -14.70 25.51
CA TRP A 326 -2.14 -13.65 24.99
C TRP A 326 -1.27 -12.99 26.06
N HIS A 327 -1.38 -13.42 27.33
CA HIS A 327 -0.49 -12.93 28.38
C HIS A 327 0.97 -13.23 28.04
N GLU A 328 1.83 -12.23 28.24
CA GLU A 328 3.28 -12.30 27.98
C GLU A 328 3.65 -12.85 26.58
N LYS A 329 2.88 -12.50 25.56
CA LYS A 329 3.01 -13.01 24.20
C LYS A 329 3.73 -12.07 23.25
N PHE A 330 3.66 -10.76 23.48
CA PHE A 330 4.11 -9.77 22.51
C PHE A 330 5.44 -9.13 22.90
N ASP A 331 6.33 -9.00 21.92
CA ASP A 331 7.53 -8.18 22.04
C ASP A 331 7.18 -6.70 21.86
N TYR A 332 6.24 -6.43 20.96
CA TYR A 332 5.74 -5.08 20.70
C TYR A 332 4.22 -5.06 20.59
N ILE A 333 3.59 -4.04 21.18
CA ILE A 333 2.20 -3.66 20.94
C ILE A 333 2.19 -2.27 20.32
N ILE A 334 1.51 -2.09 19.19
CA ILE A 334 1.39 -0.82 18.47
C ILE A 334 -0.02 -0.27 18.72
N LEU A 335 -0.10 1.00 19.12
CA LEU A 335 -1.32 1.79 19.20
C LEU A 335 -1.09 3.08 18.43
N GLY A 336 -1.47 3.08 17.17
CA GLY A 336 -1.34 4.23 16.30
C GLY A 336 -2.61 5.06 16.30
N ASP A 337 -2.68 6.12 17.11
CA ASP A 337 -3.83 7.03 17.18
C ASP A 337 -5.11 6.28 17.62
N VAL A 338 -5.02 5.61 18.78
CA VAL A 338 -6.08 4.77 19.35
C VAL A 338 -6.56 5.28 20.71
N ILE A 339 -5.65 5.71 21.58
CA ILE A 339 -5.94 5.96 23.00
C ILE A 339 -6.88 7.15 23.22
N GLU A 340 -6.93 8.07 22.27
CA GLU A 340 -7.79 9.24 22.20
C GLU A 340 -9.25 8.87 21.91
N HIS A 341 -9.50 7.72 21.29
CA HIS A 341 -10.84 7.20 21.02
C HIS A 341 -11.39 6.34 22.17
N LEU A 342 -10.57 6.03 23.18
CA LEU A 342 -10.95 5.18 24.31
C LEU A 342 -11.73 5.95 25.40
N ARG A 343 -12.68 5.26 26.03
CA ARG A 343 -13.42 5.76 27.20
C ARG A 343 -12.57 5.63 28.46
N GLU A 344 -11.92 4.50 28.66
CA GLU A 344 -11.07 4.18 29.81
C GLU A 344 -9.63 3.83 29.36
N PRO A 345 -8.85 4.80 28.82
CA PRO A 345 -7.52 4.52 28.27
C PRO A 345 -6.56 3.90 29.30
N GLN A 346 -6.63 4.32 30.58
CA GLN A 346 -5.78 3.73 31.63
C GLN A 346 -6.05 2.24 31.83
N ARG A 347 -7.32 1.83 31.77
CA ARG A 347 -7.72 0.43 31.89
C ARG A 347 -7.25 -0.38 30.68
N ALA A 348 -7.43 0.15 29.49
CA ALA A 348 -6.93 -0.47 28.26
C ALA A 348 -5.41 -0.66 28.29
N MET A 349 -4.65 0.37 28.65
CA MET A 349 -3.19 0.27 28.73
C MET A 349 -2.74 -0.74 29.80
N THR A 350 -3.45 -0.83 30.93
CA THR A 350 -3.19 -1.84 31.97
C THR A 350 -3.41 -3.25 31.43
N ASN A 351 -4.50 -3.49 30.71
CA ASN A 351 -4.78 -4.79 30.09
C ASN A 351 -3.71 -5.16 29.04
N LEU A 352 -3.33 -4.22 28.18
CA LEU A 352 -2.32 -4.43 27.14
C LEU A 352 -0.92 -4.70 27.74
N ALA A 353 -0.58 -4.08 28.87
CA ALA A 353 0.65 -4.36 29.59
C ALA A 353 0.75 -5.83 30.06
N LEU A 354 -0.38 -6.50 30.35
CA LEU A 354 -0.39 -7.93 30.68
C LEU A 354 0.02 -8.81 29.49
N LEU A 355 -0.30 -8.38 28.26
CA LEU A 355 0.00 -9.12 27.04
C LEU A 355 1.47 -9.01 26.62
N LEU A 356 2.18 -7.99 27.07
CA LEU A 356 3.60 -7.81 26.79
C LEU A 356 4.45 -8.84 27.53
N LYS A 357 5.43 -9.42 26.84
CA LYS A 357 6.53 -10.19 27.44
C LYS A 357 7.29 -9.34 28.46
N PRO A 358 7.99 -9.94 29.43
CA PRO A 358 8.99 -9.23 30.22
C PRO A 358 9.98 -8.47 29.32
N GLY A 359 10.06 -7.16 29.50
CA GLY A 359 10.88 -6.27 28.69
C GLY A 359 10.36 -5.96 27.28
N GLY A 360 9.14 -6.39 26.93
CA GLY A 360 8.43 -5.95 25.73
C GLY A 360 8.01 -4.48 25.83
N CYS A 361 7.71 -3.86 24.69
CA CYS A 361 7.39 -2.45 24.61
C CYS A 361 6.01 -2.19 23.99
N VAL A 362 5.34 -1.15 24.45
CA VAL A 362 4.26 -0.51 23.72
C VAL A 362 4.79 0.68 22.92
N LEU A 363 4.27 0.86 21.71
CA LEU A 363 4.48 2.02 20.87
C LEU A 363 3.14 2.74 20.75
N VAL A 364 3.07 3.96 21.25
CA VAL A 364 1.84 4.76 21.23
C VAL A 364 2.08 6.01 20.43
N SER A 365 1.16 6.36 19.52
CA SER A 365 1.01 7.74 19.06
C SER A 365 -0.34 8.31 19.46
N THR A 366 -0.36 9.62 19.71
CA THR A 366 -1.59 10.38 19.92
C THR A 366 -1.38 11.84 19.50
N PRO A 367 -2.40 12.49 18.92
CA PRO A 367 -2.40 13.91 18.67
C PRO A 367 -2.22 14.72 19.96
N ASN A 368 -1.58 15.89 19.83
CA ASN A 368 -1.26 16.75 20.96
C ASN A 368 -2.18 17.98 21.03
N VAL A 369 -3.00 18.09 22.08
CA VAL A 369 -3.92 19.21 22.24
C VAL A 369 -3.22 20.55 22.56
N MET A 370 -1.95 20.49 22.98
CA MET A 370 -1.11 21.67 23.20
C MET A 370 -0.53 22.27 21.90
N HIS A 371 -0.74 21.65 20.74
CA HIS A 371 -0.23 22.20 19.49
C HIS A 371 -0.76 23.62 19.22
N PHE A 372 0.09 24.50 18.67
CA PHE A 372 -0.23 25.91 18.47
C PHE A 372 -1.50 26.15 17.64
N SER A 373 -1.83 25.25 16.71
CA SER A 373 -3.01 25.40 15.84
C SER A 373 -4.32 25.41 16.65
N VAL A 374 -4.38 24.65 17.76
CA VAL A 374 -5.53 24.63 18.67
C VAL A 374 -5.66 25.97 19.39
N PHE A 375 -4.55 26.51 19.90
CA PHE A 375 -4.53 27.84 20.52
C PHE A 375 -4.92 28.95 19.54
N ARG A 376 -4.43 28.89 18.30
CA ARG A 376 -4.82 29.85 17.25
C ARG A 376 -6.31 29.84 17.01
N MET A 377 -6.92 28.66 16.95
CA MET A 377 -8.36 28.51 16.79
C MET A 377 -9.12 29.08 17.99
N MET A 378 -8.68 28.77 19.21
CA MET A 378 -9.30 29.26 20.45
C MET A 378 -9.19 30.78 20.60
N LEU A 379 -8.04 31.37 20.29
CA LEU A 379 -7.84 32.83 20.33
C LEU A 379 -8.69 33.56 19.28
N ALA A 380 -9.10 32.87 18.21
CA ALA A 380 -10.08 33.36 17.25
C ALA A 380 -11.54 33.14 17.70
N GLY A 381 -11.78 32.68 18.94
CA GLY A 381 -13.10 32.43 19.50
C GLY A 381 -13.79 31.17 18.96
N ARG A 382 -13.03 30.18 18.46
CA ARG A 382 -13.56 28.97 17.83
C ARG A 382 -13.12 27.70 18.57
N TRP A 383 -14.02 26.71 18.58
CA TRP A 383 -13.74 25.34 18.98
C TRP A 383 -14.48 24.39 18.03
N LYS A 384 -13.84 24.06 16.91
CA LYS A 384 -14.46 23.30 15.82
C LYS A 384 -13.85 21.90 15.79
N TYR A 385 -14.71 20.89 15.92
CA TYR A 385 -14.33 19.52 15.62
C TYR A 385 -14.19 19.31 14.11
N GLU A 386 -13.26 18.45 13.72
CA GLU A 386 -12.94 18.13 12.33
C GLU A 386 -13.19 16.64 12.05
N GLU A 387 -13.06 16.25 10.78
CA GLU A 387 -13.20 14.85 10.37
C GLU A 387 -11.89 14.04 10.55
N ALA A 388 -10.78 14.72 10.86
CA ALA A 388 -9.47 14.15 11.11
C ALA A 388 -8.58 15.14 11.89
N GLY A 389 -7.44 14.68 12.39
CA GLY A 389 -6.43 15.50 13.06
C GLY A 389 -6.67 15.69 14.56
N ILE A 390 -6.02 16.67 15.19
CA ILE A 390 -6.01 16.83 16.66
C ILE A 390 -7.42 16.90 17.26
N LEU A 391 -8.34 17.61 16.59
CA LEU A 391 -9.72 17.80 17.02
C LEU A 391 -10.70 16.96 16.21
N ASP A 392 -10.30 15.76 15.78
CA ASP A 392 -11.20 14.77 15.21
C ASP A 392 -12.43 14.60 16.12
N ARG A 393 -13.62 14.68 15.54
CA ARG A 393 -14.91 14.58 16.23
C ARG A 393 -15.13 13.25 16.96
N THR A 394 -14.32 12.23 16.66
CA THR A 394 -14.36 10.91 17.29
C THR A 394 -13.41 10.78 18.50
N HIS A 395 -12.57 11.78 18.78
CA HIS A 395 -11.73 11.80 19.99
C HIS A 395 -12.58 12.01 21.24
N LEU A 396 -12.46 11.09 22.20
CA LEU A 396 -13.07 11.16 23.53
C LEU A 396 -12.11 11.75 24.57
N ARG A 397 -10.80 11.70 24.31
CA ARG A 397 -9.73 12.14 25.19
C ARG A 397 -8.74 12.99 24.42
N PHE A 398 -8.12 13.94 25.11
CA PHE A 398 -7.12 14.84 24.56
C PHE A 398 -5.88 14.78 25.44
N PHE A 399 -4.71 14.67 24.82
CA PHE A 399 -3.45 14.46 25.54
C PHE A 399 -2.50 15.62 25.33
N THR A 400 -1.79 15.96 26.39
CA THR A 400 -0.49 16.64 26.34
C THR A 400 0.61 15.60 26.51
N ARG A 401 1.88 15.96 26.33
CA ARG A 401 2.99 15.03 26.59
C ARG A 401 2.94 14.54 28.04
N THR A 402 2.75 15.43 29.00
CA THR A 402 2.72 15.08 30.43
C THR A 402 1.63 14.06 30.74
N GLU A 403 0.40 14.27 30.25
CA GLU A 403 -0.71 13.36 30.53
C GLU A 403 -0.56 12.01 29.82
N LEU A 404 0.04 11.98 28.63
CA LEU A 404 0.38 10.73 27.94
C LEU A 404 1.39 9.91 28.74
N LEU A 405 2.46 10.54 29.24
CA LEU A 405 3.48 9.83 30.02
C LEU A 405 2.92 9.33 31.35
N ALA A 406 2.10 10.14 32.03
CA ALA A 406 1.43 9.75 33.26
C ALA A 406 0.47 8.56 33.06
N LEU A 407 -0.28 8.53 31.95
CA LEU A 407 -1.14 7.41 31.57
C LEU A 407 -0.34 6.10 31.45
N LEU A 408 0.80 6.14 30.76
CA LEU A 408 1.67 4.97 30.55
C LEU A 408 2.27 4.47 31.88
N GLU A 409 2.80 5.39 32.70
CA GLU A 409 3.38 5.05 34.00
C GLU A 409 2.35 4.44 34.95
N ALA A 410 1.12 4.96 34.97
CA ALA A 410 0.02 4.43 35.77
C ALA A 410 -0.41 3.02 35.35
N ALA A 411 -0.14 2.63 34.10
CA ALA A 411 -0.36 1.27 33.58
C ALA A 411 0.86 0.34 33.80
N GLY A 412 1.89 0.79 34.52
CA GLY A 412 3.11 0.00 34.75
C GLY A 412 4.06 -0.07 33.54
N LEU A 413 3.92 0.88 32.60
CA LEU A 413 4.76 1.01 31.42
C LEU A 413 5.70 2.19 31.62
N GLU A 414 7.01 1.96 31.51
CA GLU A 414 8.03 2.99 31.70
C GLU A 414 8.42 3.63 30.36
N PRO A 415 8.11 4.92 30.12
CA PRO A 415 8.53 5.61 28.90
C PRO A 415 10.05 5.62 28.75
N GLN A 416 10.55 5.15 27.60
CA GLN A 416 11.99 5.06 27.29
C GLN A 416 12.42 6.12 26.27
N LYS A 417 11.58 6.36 25.28
CA LYS A 417 11.84 7.32 24.20
C LYS A 417 10.56 8.06 23.85
N VAL A 418 10.68 9.36 23.59
CA VAL A 418 9.59 10.24 23.15
C VAL A 418 10.03 10.96 21.89
N PHE A 419 9.16 11.00 20.89
CA PHE A 419 9.39 11.64 19.61
C PHE A 419 8.17 12.47 19.23
N GLU A 420 8.38 13.51 18.44
CA GLU A 420 7.32 14.33 17.88
C GLU A 420 7.19 14.14 16.35
N SER A 421 6.03 14.52 15.85
CA SER A 421 5.86 14.98 14.46
C SER A 421 5.55 16.48 14.52
N ARG A 422 6.08 17.26 13.57
CA ARG A 422 5.82 18.71 13.48
C ARG A 422 5.09 19.00 12.17
N GLU A 423 4.10 19.88 12.24
CA GLU A 423 3.35 20.38 11.10
C GLU A 423 3.22 21.91 11.21
N GLU A 424 4.28 22.61 10.81
CA GLU A 424 4.39 24.06 10.96
C GLU A 424 5.10 24.72 9.77
N THR A 425 4.70 25.95 9.47
CA THR A 425 5.31 26.82 8.47
C THR A 425 6.21 27.86 9.14
N GLU A 426 7.04 28.56 8.35
CA GLU A 426 7.84 29.68 8.87
C GLU A 426 6.99 30.79 9.51
N HIS A 427 5.76 30.99 9.02
CA HIS A 427 4.83 31.99 9.56
C HIS A 427 4.28 31.59 10.94
N ASP A 428 4.27 30.29 11.25
CA ASP A 428 3.77 29.78 12.53
C ASP A 428 4.75 30.05 13.67
N GLN A 429 6.05 30.10 13.39
CA GLN A 429 7.12 30.27 14.37
C GLN A 429 6.96 31.53 15.23
N ALA A 430 6.59 32.65 14.61
CA ALA A 430 6.38 33.90 15.33
C ALA A 430 5.22 33.82 16.32
N PHE A 431 4.15 33.11 15.95
CA PHE A 431 3.00 32.89 16.82
C PHE A 431 3.33 31.90 17.94
N ILE A 432 4.06 30.82 17.63
CA ILE A 432 4.51 29.84 18.62
C ILE A 432 5.40 30.51 19.67
N ALA A 433 6.34 31.37 19.27
CA ALA A 433 7.19 32.12 20.19
C ALA A 433 6.38 33.04 21.14
N GLN A 434 5.29 33.64 20.67
CA GLN A 434 4.40 34.43 21.51
C GLN A 434 3.66 33.56 22.53
N LEU A 435 3.17 32.38 22.11
CA LEU A 435 2.54 31.42 23.01
C LEU A 435 3.53 30.87 24.04
N ALA A 436 4.76 30.57 23.62
CA ALA A 436 5.81 30.05 24.49
C ALA A 436 6.13 31.01 25.65
N ALA A 437 6.06 32.33 25.41
CA ALA A 437 6.26 33.35 26.44
C ALA A 437 5.15 33.36 27.52
N LEU A 438 4.00 32.72 27.26
CA LEU A 438 2.88 32.61 28.19
C LEU A 438 2.91 31.31 29.01
N LEU A 439 3.81 30.37 28.69
CA LEU A 439 3.88 29.08 29.36
C LEU A 439 4.33 29.24 30.82
N ALA A 440 3.77 28.40 31.69
CA ALA A 440 4.19 28.31 33.08
C ALA A 440 5.63 27.79 33.19
N THR A 441 6.32 28.15 34.27
CA THR A 441 7.69 27.68 34.53
C THR A 441 7.73 26.15 34.57
N GLY A 442 8.63 25.55 33.79
CA GLY A 442 8.82 24.10 33.72
C GLY A 442 8.00 23.38 32.65
N VAL A 443 7.11 24.09 31.94
CA VAL A 443 6.48 23.55 30.72
C VAL A 443 7.46 23.69 29.57
N ASP A 444 7.71 22.59 28.87
CA ASP A 444 8.58 22.56 27.69
C ASP A 444 7.87 23.23 26.49
N PRO A 445 8.45 24.29 25.89
CA PRO A 445 7.88 24.93 24.70
C PRO A 445 7.70 23.99 23.51
N GLU A 446 8.42 22.87 23.45
CA GLU A 446 8.24 21.85 22.41
C GLU A 446 6.80 21.29 22.35
N GLU A 447 6.04 21.37 23.44
CA GLU A 447 4.59 21.06 23.46
C GLU A 447 3.78 21.87 22.45
N LEU A 448 4.22 23.09 22.09
CA LEU A 448 3.51 23.93 21.13
C LEU A 448 3.81 23.55 19.67
N HIS A 449 4.96 22.92 19.43
CA HIS A 449 5.44 22.53 18.10
C HIS A 449 5.02 21.11 17.71
N ALA A 450 4.92 20.21 18.68
CA ALA A 450 4.55 18.82 18.42
C ALA A 450 3.08 18.71 18.02
N TYR A 451 2.83 18.33 16.77
CA TYR A 451 1.49 17.99 16.27
C TYR A 451 1.00 16.67 16.88
N GLN A 452 1.92 15.70 16.98
CA GLN A 452 1.67 14.36 17.48
C GLN A 452 2.85 13.89 18.31
N TRP A 453 2.55 13.25 19.45
CA TRP A 453 3.55 12.57 20.28
C TRP A 453 3.59 11.08 19.94
N LYS A 454 4.79 10.52 19.96
CA LYS A 454 5.06 9.08 19.78
C LYS A 454 5.96 8.62 20.92
N VAL A 455 5.57 7.55 21.61
CA VAL A 455 6.28 7.06 22.80
C VAL A 455 6.56 5.57 22.68
N VAL A 456 7.80 5.18 22.99
CA VAL A 456 8.16 3.79 23.27
C VAL A 456 8.19 3.63 24.78
N ALA A 457 7.31 2.81 25.35
CA ALA A 457 7.28 2.51 26.78
C ALA A 457 7.45 1.02 27.04
N LYS A 458 8.30 0.68 28.00
CA LYS A 458 8.69 -0.71 28.29
C LYS A 458 7.90 -1.24 29.48
N LYS A 459 7.48 -2.52 29.44
CA LYS A 459 6.89 -3.19 30.60
C LYS A 459 7.91 -3.28 31.75
N ARG A 460 7.50 -2.82 32.93
CA ARG A 460 8.28 -2.90 34.18
C ARG A 460 8.47 -4.33 34.67
#